data_AF-A0A8T3PIB7-F1
#
_entry.id   AF-A0A8T3PIB7-F1
#
_cell.length_a   1.000
_cell.length_b   1.000
_cell.length_c   1.000
_cell.angle_alpha   90.00
_cell.angle_beta   90.00
_cell.angle_gamma   90.00
#
_symmetry.space_group_name_H-M   'P 1'
#
loop_
_entity.id
_entity.type
_entity.pdbx_description
1 polymer ?
#
loop_
_entity_poly.entity_id
_entity_poly.type
_entity_poly.pdbx_seq_one_letter_code
_entity_poly.pdbx_strand_id
1 'polypeptide(L)'
;MMATSHEDFSRTLEVKASSNRVFGWVFTAVFLIMGLWPLLSAGALRWWSLIVAALFMLVTVAAPALLALPNRLWLRFGLLLNRIISPIVLAFLFYVVVTPTGMLMRALGKDSLRLRRADTDASYWIKRDPPGPKPDSFHHQF
;
A
#
# COMPACT_ATOMS: atom_id res chain seq x y z
N MET A 1 17.00 28.33 -12.27
CA MET A 1 16.54 28.09 -13.66
C MET A 1 15.67 26.84 -13.61
N MET A 2 14.34 27.01 -13.56
CA MET A 2 13.39 25.91 -13.34
C MET A 2 13.16 25.21 -14.68
N ALA A 3 13.56 23.94 -14.81
CA ALA A 3 13.23 23.13 -15.98
C ALA A 3 11.72 22.86 -15.97
N THR A 4 10.99 23.36 -16.96
CA THR A 4 9.57 23.10 -17.18
C THR A 4 9.39 21.69 -17.75
N SER A 5 9.56 20.65 -16.92
CA SER A 5 9.05 19.31 -17.23
C SER A 5 7.54 19.28 -16.99
N HIS A 6 6.77 18.56 -17.83
CA HIS A 6 5.33 18.34 -17.61
C HIS A 6 5.04 17.55 -16.31
N GLU A 7 6.06 16.93 -15.72
CA GLU A 7 5.99 16.23 -14.44
C GLU A 7 6.51 17.11 -13.31
N ASP A 8 5.70 17.22 -12.26
CA ASP A 8 6.02 17.94 -11.02
C ASP A 8 6.57 16.95 -9.98
N PHE A 9 7.90 16.86 -9.94
CA PHE A 9 8.64 16.04 -8.97
C PHE A 9 8.61 16.60 -7.54
N SER A 10 7.98 17.75 -7.31
CA SER A 10 7.86 18.37 -5.98
C SER A 10 6.58 18.00 -5.23
N ARG A 11 5.68 17.20 -5.84
CA ARG A 11 4.46 16.71 -5.19
C ARG A 11 4.78 15.76 -4.03
N THR A 12 4.87 16.32 -2.83
CA THR A 12 4.77 15.55 -1.59
C THR A 12 3.29 15.26 -1.35
N LEU A 13 2.91 13.97 -1.39
CA LEU A 13 1.56 13.55 -1.01
C LEU A 13 1.36 13.84 0.48
N GLU A 14 0.68 14.94 0.80
CA GLU A 14 0.34 15.25 2.18
C GLU A 14 -0.61 14.18 2.73
N VAL A 15 -0.12 13.40 3.69
CA VAL A 15 -0.94 12.42 4.40
C VAL A 15 -1.89 13.15 5.33
N LYS A 16 -3.14 13.37 4.86
CA LYS A 16 -4.20 13.99 5.65
C LYS A 16 -4.59 13.07 6.80
N ALA A 17 -4.49 13.58 8.03
CA ALA A 17 -4.96 12.87 9.21
C ALA A 17 -6.48 12.61 9.13
N SER A 18 -6.92 11.47 9.68
CA SER A 18 -8.35 11.19 9.85
C SER A 18 -8.99 12.23 10.77
N SER A 19 -10.30 12.45 10.62
CA SER A 19 -11.05 13.34 11.51
C SER A 19 -11.06 12.78 12.94
N ASN A 20 -10.91 13.64 13.95
CA ASN A 20 -10.91 13.22 15.36
C ASN A 20 -12.18 12.47 15.76
N ARG A 21 -13.32 12.82 15.14
CA ARG A 21 -14.59 12.11 15.36
C ARG A 21 -14.57 10.69 14.81
N VAL A 22 -14.00 10.51 13.62
CA VAL A 22 -13.86 9.18 12.99
C VAL A 22 -12.92 8.32 13.82
N PHE A 23 -11.79 8.87 14.27
CA PHE A 23 -10.88 8.20 15.20
C PHE A 23 -11.63 7.71 16.45
N GLY A 24 -12.41 8.59 17.08
CA GLY A 24 -13.22 8.24 18.24
C GLY A 24 -14.20 7.09 18.00
N TRP A 25 -15.00 7.16 16.91
CA TRP A 25 -15.94 6.11 16.55
C TRP A 25 -15.29 4.77 16.26
N VAL A 26 -14.13 4.76 15.59
CA VAL A 26 -13.38 3.54 15.32
C VAL A 26 -12.97 2.86 16.64
N PHE A 27 -12.42 3.62 17.60
CA PHE A 27 -12.01 3.06 18.88
C PHE A 27 -13.21 2.61 19.73
N THR A 28 -14.32 3.35 19.73
CA THR A 28 -15.57 2.90 20.34
C THR A 28 -16.01 1.55 19.78
N ALA A 29 -16.04 1.40 18.44
CA ALA A 29 -16.43 0.14 17.80
C ALA A 29 -15.48 -1.01 18.15
N VAL A 30 -14.17 -0.78 18.13
CA VAL A 30 -13.16 -1.79 18.50
C VAL A 30 -13.35 -2.28 19.93
N PHE A 31 -13.49 -1.37 20.90
CA PHE A 31 -13.69 -1.77 22.30
C PHE A 31 -15.07 -2.37 22.57
N LEU A 32 -16.09 -1.97 21.81
CA LEU A 32 -17.42 -2.58 21.88
C LEU A 32 -17.36 -4.03 21.39
N ILE A 33 -16.76 -4.27 20.21
CA ILE A 33 -16.56 -5.62 19.66
C ILE A 33 -15.75 -6.46 20.65
N MET A 34 -14.64 -5.94 21.19
CA MET A 34 -13.82 -6.65 22.17
C MET A 34 -14.57 -6.96 23.47
N GLY A 35 -15.47 -6.06 23.89
CA GLY A 35 -16.31 -6.21 25.08
C GLY A 35 -17.40 -7.26 24.93
N LEU A 36 -18.00 -7.34 23.74
CA LEU A 36 -19.09 -8.23 23.38
C LEU A 36 -18.62 -9.57 22.82
N TRP A 37 -17.39 -9.67 22.32
CA TRP A 37 -16.83 -10.92 21.75
C TRP A 37 -17.02 -12.16 22.63
N PRO A 38 -16.81 -12.10 23.97
CA PRO A 38 -16.99 -13.26 24.84
C PRO A 38 -18.43 -13.79 24.90
N LEU A 39 -19.44 -12.99 24.52
CA LEU A 39 -20.84 -13.44 24.49
C LEU A 39 -21.06 -14.57 23.49
N LEU A 40 -20.31 -14.56 22.38
CA LEU A 40 -20.40 -15.60 21.34
C LEU A 40 -19.94 -16.97 21.83
N SER A 41 -19.16 -17.00 22.92
CA SER A 41 -18.61 -18.22 23.52
C SER A 41 -19.16 -18.48 24.92
N ALA A 42 -20.35 -17.93 25.27
CA ALA A 42 -20.95 -18.00 26.60
C ALA A 42 -20.05 -17.50 27.76
N GLY A 43 -19.08 -16.63 27.45
CA GLY A 43 -18.18 -16.02 28.41
C GLY A 43 -18.76 -14.75 29.05
N ALA A 44 -18.16 -14.32 30.17
CA ALA A 44 -18.55 -13.09 30.85
C ALA A 44 -18.21 -11.83 30.03
N LEU A 45 -19.06 -10.80 30.15
CA LEU A 45 -18.80 -9.48 29.59
C LEU A 45 -17.49 -8.92 30.12
N ARG A 46 -16.65 -8.40 29.21
CA ARG A 46 -15.47 -7.63 29.59
C ARG A 46 -15.89 -6.21 29.93
N TRP A 47 -16.40 -6.03 31.15
CA TRP A 47 -16.89 -4.74 31.65
C TRP A 47 -15.88 -3.60 31.47
N TRP A 48 -14.59 -3.87 31.69
CA TRP A 48 -13.54 -2.87 31.47
C TRP A 48 -13.53 -2.34 30.02
N SER A 49 -13.71 -3.21 29.02
CA SER A 49 -13.73 -2.83 27.60
C SER A 49 -14.98 -2.02 27.26
N LEU A 50 -16.11 -2.36 27.86
CA LEU A 50 -17.36 -1.61 27.68
C LEU A 50 -17.32 -0.23 28.32
N ILE A 51 -16.72 -0.10 29.50
CA ILE A 51 -16.49 1.20 30.16
C ILE A 51 -15.60 2.08 29.28
N VAL A 52 -14.52 1.52 28.73
CA VAL A 52 -13.63 2.25 27.81
C VAL A 52 -14.37 2.65 26.53
N ALA A 53 -15.17 1.75 25.95
CA ALA A 53 -15.99 2.07 24.77
C ALA A 53 -16.96 3.22 25.04
N ALA A 54 -17.65 3.21 26.19
CA ALA A 54 -18.57 4.27 26.60
C ALA A 54 -17.85 5.61 26.83
N LEU A 55 -16.66 5.58 27.44
CA LEU A 55 -15.83 6.77 27.61
C LEU A 55 -15.42 7.37 26.26
N PHE A 56 -14.91 6.55 25.33
CA PHE A 56 -14.57 7.01 23.99
C PHE A 56 -15.79 7.57 23.26
N MET A 57 -16.95 6.93 23.39
CA MET A 57 -18.20 7.42 22.79
C MET A 57 -18.58 8.80 23.35
N LEU A 58 -18.54 8.97 24.67
CA LEU A 58 -18.85 10.23 25.33
C LEU A 58 -17.90 11.35 24.90
N VAL A 59 -16.59 11.09 24.90
CA VAL A 59 -15.57 12.07 24.48
C VAL A 59 -15.73 12.43 23.00
N THR A 60 -16.06 11.46 22.16
CA THR A 60 -16.27 11.68 20.71
C THR A 60 -17.42 12.65 20.44
N VAL A 61 -18.51 12.54 21.20
CA VAL A 61 -19.70 13.41 21.05
C VAL A 61 -19.49 14.76 21.73
N ALA A 62 -19.02 14.77 22.99
CA ALA A 62 -18.94 15.98 23.80
C ALA A 62 -17.74 16.87 23.44
N ALA A 63 -16.57 16.29 23.21
CA ALA A 63 -15.33 17.04 23.03
C ALA A 63 -14.31 16.31 22.15
N PRO A 64 -14.57 16.15 20.84
CA PRO A 64 -13.68 15.45 19.91
C PRO A 64 -12.30 16.13 19.76
N ALA A 65 -12.14 17.38 20.21
CA ALA A 65 -10.84 18.06 20.23
C ALA A 65 -9.82 17.37 21.17
N LEU A 66 -10.26 16.74 22.27
CA LEU A 66 -9.36 16.00 23.17
C LEU A 66 -8.72 14.79 22.46
N LEU A 67 -9.41 14.21 21.49
CA LEU A 67 -8.92 13.08 20.69
C LEU A 67 -7.89 13.51 19.63
N ALA A 68 -7.63 14.82 19.46
CA ALA A 68 -6.67 15.30 18.46
C ALA A 68 -5.24 14.81 18.70
N LEU A 69 -4.79 14.83 19.97
CA LEU A 69 -3.44 14.40 20.33
C LEU A 69 -3.26 12.88 20.13
N PRO A 70 -4.16 12.01 20.66
CA PRO A 70 -4.14 10.57 20.36
C PRO A 70 -4.22 10.26 18.86
N ASN A 71 -5.10 10.95 18.11
CA ASN A 71 -5.28 10.72 16.67
C ASN A 71 -3.99 11.04 15.89
N ARG A 72 -3.30 12.14 16.23
CA ARG A 72 -2.02 12.50 15.58
C ARG A 72 -0.91 11.51 15.92
N LEU A 73 -0.85 11.02 17.16
CA LEU A 73 0.12 9.99 17.57
C LEU A 73 -0.17 8.66 16.87
N TRP A 74 -1.44 8.27 16.80
CA TRP A 74 -1.86 7.07 16.08
C TRP A 74 -1.49 7.12 14.60
N LEU A 75 -1.68 8.26 13.94
CA LEU A 75 -1.25 8.44 12.55
C LEU A 75 0.27 8.26 12.40
N ARG A 76 1.07 8.91 13.25
CA ARG A 76 2.54 8.79 13.22
C ARG A 76 2.99 7.35 13.47
N PHE A 77 2.33 6.66 14.39
CA PHE A 77 2.56 5.25 14.64
C PHE A 77 2.23 4.40 13.41
N GLY A 78 1.09 4.66 12.76
CA GLY A 78 0.71 3.99 11.51
C GLY A 78 1.72 4.21 10.38
N LEU A 79 2.28 5.43 10.25
CA LEU A 79 3.34 5.73 9.28
C LEU A 79 4.65 5.01 9.60
N LEU A 80 5.04 4.98 10.87
CA LEU A 80 6.23 4.23 11.31
C LEU A 80 6.07 2.73 11.04
N LEU A 81 4.90 2.19 11.36
CA LEU A 81 4.56 0.79 11.09
C LEU A 81 4.57 0.51 9.58
N ASN A 82 3.98 1.39 8.77
CA ASN A 82 3.98 1.25 7.31
C ASN A 82 5.40 1.24 6.73
N ARG A 83 6.32 2.05 7.26
CA ARG A 83 7.73 2.05 6.85
C ARG A 83 8.41 0.69 7.06
N ILE A 84 7.97 -0.08 8.04
CA ILE A 84 8.52 -1.42 8.35
C ILE A 84 7.76 -2.50 7.58
N ILE A 85 6.42 -2.43 7.56
CA ILE A 85 5.58 -3.43 6.90
C ILE A 85 5.76 -3.41 5.38
N SER A 86 5.85 -2.22 4.76
CA SER A 86 5.98 -2.09 3.30
C SER A 86 7.16 -2.89 2.73
N PRO A 87 8.42 -2.74 3.22
CA PRO A 87 9.52 -3.55 2.73
C PRO A 87 9.40 -5.03 3.11
N ILE A 88 8.81 -5.39 4.25
CA ILE A 88 8.57 -6.79 4.63
C ILE A 88 7.62 -7.47 3.64
N VAL A 89 6.48 -6.82 3.34
CA VAL A 89 5.50 -7.33 2.38
C VAL A 89 6.11 -7.43 0.99
N LEU A 90 6.89 -6.42 0.57
CA LEU A 90 7.58 -6.44 -0.72
C LEU A 90 8.60 -7.58 -0.80
N ALA A 91 9.41 -7.78 0.25
CA ALA A 91 10.36 -8.89 0.33
C ALA A 91 9.63 -10.23 0.30
N PHE A 92 8.54 -10.38 1.06
CA PHE A 92 7.73 -11.59 1.05
C PHE A 92 7.18 -11.90 -0.35
N LEU A 93 6.55 -10.92 -1.01
CA LEU A 93 6.06 -11.08 -2.39
C LEU A 93 7.20 -11.44 -3.34
N PHE A 94 8.36 -10.80 -3.21
CA PHE A 94 9.50 -11.06 -4.08
C PHE A 94 10.04 -12.48 -3.92
N TYR A 95 10.21 -12.96 -2.69
CA TYR A 95 10.81 -14.28 -2.45
C TYR A 95 9.80 -15.44 -2.54
N VAL A 96 8.51 -15.20 -2.27
CA VAL A 96 7.49 -16.26 -2.28
C VAL A 96 6.77 -16.35 -3.62
N VAL A 97 6.65 -15.25 -4.37
CA VAL A 97 5.93 -15.24 -5.65
C VAL A 97 6.90 -15.03 -6.81
N VAL A 98 7.64 -13.93 -6.82
CA VAL A 98 8.44 -13.52 -7.99
C VAL A 98 9.61 -14.46 -8.24
N THR A 99 10.40 -14.74 -7.20
CA THR A 99 11.62 -15.56 -7.26
C THR A 99 11.32 -17.01 -7.69
N PRO A 100 10.37 -17.74 -7.08
CA PRO A 100 10.06 -19.11 -7.50
C PRO A 100 9.45 -19.14 -8.90
N THR A 101 8.65 -18.15 -9.29
CA THR A 101 8.14 -18.04 -10.66
C THR A 101 9.28 -17.89 -11.66
N GLY A 102 10.24 -16.99 -11.39
CA GLY A 102 11.43 -16.83 -12.22
C GLY A 102 12.31 -18.07 -12.26
N MET A 103 12.49 -18.75 -11.12
CA MET A 103 13.26 -20.01 -11.05
C MET A 103 12.58 -21.13 -11.86
N LEU A 104 11.25 -21.24 -11.78
CA LEU A 104 10.47 -22.19 -12.56
C LEU A 104 10.57 -21.90 -14.07
N MET A 105 10.43 -20.64 -14.48
CA MET A 105 10.62 -20.24 -15.88
C MET A 105 12.02 -20.61 -16.38
N ARG A 106 13.05 -20.39 -15.56
CA ARG A 106 14.43 -20.73 -15.89
C ARG A 106 14.65 -22.24 -15.98
N ALA A 107 14.03 -23.02 -15.11
CA ALA A 107 14.06 -24.49 -15.16
C ALA A 107 13.34 -25.03 -16.41
N LEU A 108 12.25 -24.38 -16.84
CA LEU A 108 11.53 -24.70 -18.07
C LEU A 108 12.21 -24.15 -19.34
N GLY A 109 13.40 -23.54 -19.23
CA GLY A 109 14.14 -22.96 -20.35
C GLY A 109 13.50 -21.73 -20.99
N LYS A 110 12.49 -21.14 -20.35
CA LYS A 110 11.79 -19.95 -20.86
C LYS A 110 12.53 -18.69 -20.45
N ASP A 111 13.20 -18.06 -21.42
CA ASP A 111 13.84 -16.75 -21.24
C ASP A 111 12.99 -15.64 -21.86
N SER A 112 11.92 -15.23 -21.17
CA SER A 112 11.03 -14.15 -21.64
C SER A 112 11.73 -12.79 -21.71
N LEU A 113 12.79 -12.59 -20.92
CA LEU A 113 13.55 -11.34 -20.88
C LEU A 113 14.77 -11.36 -21.83
N ARG A 114 15.03 -12.48 -22.52
CA ARG A 114 16.21 -12.70 -23.39
C ARG A 114 17.51 -12.25 -22.72
N LEU A 115 17.66 -12.59 -21.43
CA LEU A 115 18.80 -12.18 -20.61
C LEU A 115 20.10 -12.85 -21.08
N ARG A 116 20.02 -14.02 -21.71
CA ARG A 116 21.18 -14.60 -22.38
C ARG A 116 21.40 -13.91 -23.72
N ARG A 117 22.54 -13.24 -23.86
CA ARG A 117 23.03 -12.78 -25.16
C ARG A 117 23.35 -14.00 -26.02
N ALA A 118 22.81 -14.05 -27.23
CA ALA A 118 23.29 -15.01 -28.21
C ALA A 118 24.71 -14.60 -28.61
N ASP A 119 25.71 -15.47 -28.45
CA ASP A 119 27.11 -15.19 -28.77
C ASP A 119 27.32 -14.77 -30.24
N THR A 120 26.34 -15.00 -31.09
CA THR A 120 26.35 -14.70 -32.53
C THR A 120 25.88 -13.28 -32.87
N ASP A 121 25.24 -12.56 -31.93
CA ASP A 121 24.63 -11.25 -32.20
C ASP A 121 25.46 -10.07 -31.65
N ALA A 122 25.89 -9.18 -32.57
CA ALA A 122 26.61 -7.95 -32.22
C ALA A 122 25.74 -6.95 -31.42
N SER A 123 24.41 -7.09 -31.45
CA SER A 123 23.47 -6.13 -30.84
C SER A 123 22.25 -6.81 -30.22
N TYR A 124 21.68 -6.22 -29.16
CA TYR A 124 20.40 -6.63 -28.58
C TYR A 124 19.18 -6.17 -29.40
N TRP A 125 19.38 -5.44 -30.50
CA TRP A 125 18.29 -4.99 -31.36
C TRP A 125 17.52 -6.17 -31.96
N ILE A 126 16.25 -6.28 -31.59
CA ILE A 126 15.33 -7.25 -32.16
C ILE A 126 14.96 -6.77 -33.57
N LYS A 127 15.50 -7.43 -34.60
CA LYS A 127 15.06 -7.22 -35.98
C LYS A 127 13.58 -7.58 -36.09
N ARG A 128 12.77 -6.64 -36.57
CA ARG A 128 11.34 -6.85 -36.80
C ARG A 128 11.13 -7.32 -38.22
N ASP A 129 10.46 -8.45 -38.37
CA ASP A 129 9.99 -8.98 -39.65
C ASP A 129 8.50 -9.35 -39.49
N PRO A 130 7.57 -8.68 -40.20
CA PRO A 130 7.80 -7.63 -41.19
C PRO A 130 8.36 -6.33 -40.56
N PRO A 131 9.09 -5.51 -41.35
CA PRO A 131 9.48 -4.18 -40.90
C PRO A 131 8.25 -3.39 -40.47
N GLY A 132 8.40 -2.54 -39.45
CA GLY A 132 7.31 -1.75 -38.90
C GLY A 132 6.61 -0.87 -39.97
N PRO A 133 5.48 -0.23 -39.61
CA PRO A 133 4.73 0.63 -40.51
C PRO A 133 5.66 1.61 -41.24
N LYS A 134 5.40 1.84 -42.54
CA LYS A 134 6.20 2.79 -43.33
C LYS A 134 6.26 4.14 -42.59
N PRO A 135 7.39 4.87 -42.61
CA PRO A 135 7.53 6.16 -41.95
C PRO A 135 6.39 7.13 -42.27
N ASP A 136 5.86 7.05 -43.49
CA ASP A 136 4.75 7.88 -43.99
C ASP A 136 3.38 7.54 -43.37
N SER A 137 3.25 6.46 -42.60
CA SER A 137 1.98 6.04 -41.98
C SER A 137 1.51 6.95 -40.84
N PHE A 138 2.38 7.84 -40.33
CA PHE A 138 2.08 8.74 -39.23
C PHE A 138 1.48 10.07 -39.71
N HIS A 139 0.28 10.03 -40.30
CA HIS A 139 -0.35 11.22 -40.88
C HIS A 139 -0.86 12.26 -39.85
N HIS A 140 -0.98 11.90 -38.56
CA HIS A 140 -1.51 12.77 -37.50
C HIS A 140 -0.73 12.62 -36.19
N GLN A 141 0.56 12.99 -36.19
CA GLN A 141 1.41 12.89 -35.00
C GLN A 141 1.30 14.07 -34.04
N PHE A 142 0.59 15.14 -34.42
CA PHE A 142 0.35 16.34 -33.61
C PHE A 142 -1.08 16.84 -33.78
#